data_AF-N9WWE6-F1
#
_entry.id   AF-N9WWE6-F1
#
_cell.length_a   1.000
_cell.length_b   1.000
_cell.length_c   1.000
_cell.angle_alpha   90.00
_cell.angle_beta   90.00
_cell.angle_gamma   90.00
#
_symmetry.space_group_name_H-M   'P 1'
#
loop_
_entity.id
_entity.type
_entity.pdbx_description
1 polymer ?
#
loop_
_entity_poly.entity_id
_entity_poly.type
_entity_poly.pdbx_seq_one_letter_code
_entity_poly.pdbx_strand_id
1 'polypeptide(L)'
;MSVKVKVQFDGNKRMLKDRMKLTKCKKKLISQVIKDTTPYVPMQEGNLSQSAITNQNRYKDKVVWNGPYARFLYKGLVMVGIRSRRAWARLGEVKEATSKALKYGKTHPLAGPEWYIRSKSKNRGKWVKLTKGWFKHG
;
A
#
# COMPACT_ATOMS: atom_id res chain seq x y z
N MET A 1 -20.48 -33.42 47.85
CA MET A 1 -21.09 -32.25 47.18
C MET A 1 -20.56 -32.15 45.76
N SER A 2 -21.40 -32.30 44.74
CA SER A 2 -21.00 -32.22 43.32
C SER A 2 -21.32 -30.82 42.78
N VAL A 3 -20.31 -30.04 42.43
CA VAL A 3 -20.49 -28.71 41.84
C VAL A 3 -20.67 -28.86 40.33
N LYS A 4 -21.87 -28.56 39.82
CA LYS A 4 -22.13 -28.49 38.37
C LYS A 4 -21.71 -27.11 37.85
N VAL A 5 -20.60 -27.05 37.13
CA VAL A 5 -20.18 -25.84 36.41
C VAL A 5 -20.80 -25.85 35.01
N LYS A 6 -21.68 -24.88 34.72
CA LYS A 6 -22.17 -24.62 33.36
C LYS A 6 -21.24 -23.64 32.66
N VAL A 7 -20.40 -24.13 31.75
CA VAL A 7 -19.58 -23.27 30.88
C VAL A 7 -20.41 -22.88 29.65
N GLN A 8 -20.81 -21.60 29.57
CA GLN A 8 -21.44 -21.07 28.36
C GLN A 8 -20.36 -20.58 27.39
N PHE A 9 -20.19 -21.28 26.27
CA PHE A 9 -19.30 -20.86 25.19
C PHE A 9 -20.02 -19.90 24.24
N ASP A 10 -19.80 -18.60 24.45
CA ASP A 10 -20.30 -17.56 23.55
C ASP A 10 -19.35 -17.36 22.36
N GLY A 11 -19.24 -18.40 21.51
CA GLY A 11 -18.32 -18.44 20.37
C GLY A 11 -18.52 -17.26 19.41
N ASN A 12 -19.77 -16.86 19.16
CA ASN A 12 -20.10 -15.77 18.25
C ASN A 12 -19.60 -14.40 18.74
N LYS A 13 -19.72 -14.10 20.03
CA LYS A 13 -19.18 -12.84 20.59
C LYS A 13 -17.66 -12.79 20.56
N ARG A 14 -16.98 -13.93 20.81
CA ARG A 14 -15.51 -14.01 20.71
C ARG A 14 -15.03 -13.78 19.28
N MET A 15 -15.64 -14.47 18.31
CA MET A 15 -15.32 -14.31 16.89
C MET A 15 -15.55 -12.87 16.40
N LEU A 16 -16.61 -12.21 16.85
CA LEU A 16 -16.89 -10.80 16.50
C LEU A 16 -15.81 -9.87 17.05
N LYS A 17 -15.38 -10.07 18.31
CA LYS A 17 -14.29 -9.30 18.92
C LYS A 17 -12.98 -9.47 18.16
N ASP A 18 -12.62 -10.70 17.80
CA ASP A 18 -11.38 -10.98 17.07
C ASP A 18 -11.41 -10.37 15.67
N ARG A 19 -12.56 -10.42 14.96
CA ARG A 19 -12.74 -9.73 13.68
C ARG A 19 -12.55 -8.22 13.82
N MET A 20 -13.10 -7.59 14.85
CA MET A 20 -12.92 -6.15 15.11
C MET A 20 -11.47 -5.79 15.43
N LYS A 21 -10.75 -6.64 16.17
CA LYS A 21 -9.32 -6.46 16.44
C LYS A 21 -8.50 -6.55 15.15
N LEU A 22 -8.80 -7.54 14.30
CA LEU A 22 -8.13 -7.72 13.01
C LEU A 22 -8.33 -6.53 12.08
N THR A 23 -9.56 -6.01 11.96
CA THR A 23 -9.82 -4.84 11.11
C THR A 23 -9.09 -3.59 11.58
N LYS A 24 -9.04 -3.34 12.89
CA LYS A 24 -8.23 -2.26 13.49
C LYS A 24 -6.73 -2.44 13.22
N CYS A 25 -6.21 -3.65 13.41
CA CYS A 25 -4.80 -3.97 13.14
C CYS A 25 -4.45 -3.77 11.67
N LYS A 26 -5.30 -4.23 10.74
CA LYS A 26 -5.12 -4.01 9.30
C LYS A 26 -5.06 -2.53 8.95
N LYS A 27 -5.97 -1.72 9.48
CA LYS A 27 -5.99 -0.26 9.23
C LYS A 27 -4.70 0.41 9.71
N LYS A 28 -4.23 0.06 10.91
CA LYS A 28 -2.95 0.55 11.46
C LYS A 28 -1.77 0.11 10.59
N LEU A 29 -1.76 -1.14 10.15
CA LEU A 29 -0.72 -1.69 9.27
C LEU A 29 -0.66 -0.94 7.95
N ILE A 30 -1.79 -0.74 7.29
CA ILE A 30 -1.86 -0.01 6.01
C ILE A 30 -1.30 1.41 6.17
N SER A 31 -1.70 2.12 7.22
CA SER A 31 -1.17 3.47 7.50
C SER A 31 0.35 3.45 7.71
N GLN A 32 0.87 2.46 8.43
CA GLN A 32 2.30 2.33 8.66
C GLN A 32 3.07 1.98 7.38
N VAL A 33 2.52 1.09 6.54
CA VAL A 33 3.09 0.75 5.23
C VAL A 33 3.17 1.99 4.36
N ILE A 34 2.10 2.79 4.27
CA ILE A 34 2.09 4.03 3.49
C ILE A 34 3.20 4.95 3.98
N LYS A 35 3.28 5.24 5.29
CA LYS A 35 4.33 6.09 5.88
C LYS A 35 5.74 5.60 5.56
N ASP A 36 6.01 4.31 5.74
CA ASP A 36 7.32 3.70 5.49
C ASP A 36 7.66 3.64 3.98
N THR A 37 6.65 3.68 3.10
CA THR A 37 6.83 3.72 1.63
C THR A 37 6.95 5.13 1.06
N THR A 38 6.42 6.17 1.73
CA THR A 38 6.43 7.55 1.24
C THR A 38 7.79 8.03 0.75
N PRO A 39 8.92 7.82 1.46
CA PRO A 39 10.24 8.26 1.02
C PRO A 39 10.75 7.58 -0.25
N TYR A 40 10.18 6.43 -0.63
CA TYR A 40 10.53 5.69 -1.85
C TYR A 40 9.66 6.08 -3.04
N VAL A 41 8.50 6.70 -2.78
CA VAL A 41 7.56 7.10 -3.83
C VAL A 41 8.11 8.34 -4.54
N PRO A 42 8.20 8.35 -5.87
CA PRO A 42 8.59 9.55 -6.60
C PRO A 42 7.68 10.73 -6.28
N MET A 43 8.28 11.86 -5.93
CA MET A 43 7.57 13.08 -5.56
C MET A 43 7.95 14.22 -6.49
N GLN A 44 6.92 14.78 -7.14
CA GLN A 44 6.98 16.09 -7.78
C GLN A 44 6.07 17.05 -6.99
N GLU A 45 4.76 16.82 -7.02
CA GLU A 45 3.75 17.62 -6.28
C GLU A 45 3.16 16.89 -5.07
N GLY A 46 3.50 15.62 -4.85
CA GLY A 46 2.96 14.81 -3.74
C GLY A 46 1.59 14.15 -4.01
N ASN A 47 0.98 14.40 -5.16
CA ASN A 47 -0.32 13.82 -5.55
C ASN A 47 -0.34 12.28 -5.47
N LEU A 48 0.77 11.62 -5.85
CA LEU A 48 0.85 10.17 -5.82
C LEU A 48 0.85 9.61 -4.40
N SER A 49 1.67 10.14 -3.51
CA SER A 49 1.70 9.71 -2.10
C SER A 49 0.39 10.02 -1.40
N GLN A 50 -0.19 11.20 -1.67
CA GLN A 50 -1.50 11.58 -1.15
C GLN A 50 -2.61 10.65 -1.63
N SER A 51 -2.56 10.19 -2.88
CA SER A 51 -3.55 9.24 -3.42
C SER A 51 -3.63 7.96 -2.59
N ALA A 52 -2.49 7.43 -2.10
CA ALA A 52 -2.47 6.24 -1.26
C ALA A 52 -3.10 6.49 0.12
N ILE A 53 -2.89 7.68 0.69
CA ILE A 53 -3.48 8.08 1.97
C ILE A 53 -5.00 8.21 1.83
N THR A 54 -5.49 8.86 0.77
CA THR A 54 -6.92 9.03 0.53
C THR A 54 -7.60 7.68 0.25
N ASN A 55 -6.94 6.82 -0.52
CA ASN A 55 -7.46 5.52 -0.92
C ASN A 55 -7.48 4.48 0.22
N GLN A 56 -6.75 4.68 1.31
CA GLN A 56 -6.69 3.69 2.40
C GLN A 56 -8.06 3.41 3.06
N ASN A 57 -8.97 4.39 3.06
CA ASN A 57 -10.33 4.22 3.59
C ASN A 57 -11.25 3.54 2.57
N ARG A 58 -10.98 3.73 1.27
CA ARG A 58 -11.73 3.13 0.16
C ARG A 58 -11.38 1.65 -0.01
N TYR A 59 -10.09 1.32 0.05
CA TYR A 59 -9.58 -0.04 -0.11
C TYR A 59 -9.05 -0.57 1.23
N LYS A 60 -9.92 -1.21 2.00
CA LYS A 60 -9.60 -1.69 3.37
C LYS A 60 -8.52 -2.77 3.44
N ASP A 61 -8.29 -3.48 2.34
CA ASP A 61 -7.35 -4.60 2.27
C ASP A 61 -6.18 -4.36 1.28
N LYS A 62 -6.11 -3.19 0.63
CA LYS A 62 -5.10 -2.92 -0.40
C LYS A 62 -4.58 -1.48 -0.30
N VAL A 63 -3.29 -1.30 -0.57
CA VAL A 63 -2.68 0.02 -0.76
C VAL A 63 -2.71 0.34 -2.25
N VAL A 64 -3.34 1.45 -2.63
CA VAL A 64 -3.54 1.83 -4.04
C VAL A 64 -3.00 3.23 -4.27
N TRP A 65 -1.93 3.33 -5.06
CA TRP A 65 -1.46 4.59 -5.63
C TRP A 65 -2.22 4.85 -6.92
N ASN A 66 -3.09 5.87 -6.90
CA ASN A 66 -3.95 6.20 -8.02
C ASN A 66 -3.38 7.41 -8.76
N GLY A 67 -2.96 7.18 -9.99
CA GLY A 67 -2.56 8.25 -10.89
C GLY A 67 -2.33 7.68 -12.30
N PRO A 68 -2.65 8.45 -13.36
CA PRO A 68 -2.42 8.00 -14.74
C PRO A 68 -0.95 7.69 -15.01
N TYR A 69 -0.07 8.25 -14.17
CA TYR A 69 1.37 8.08 -14.22
C TYR A 69 1.95 7.02 -13.27
N ALA A 70 1.15 6.51 -12.33
CA ALA A 70 1.64 5.59 -11.30
C ALA A 70 2.30 4.33 -11.91
N ARG A 71 1.70 3.79 -12.98
CA ARG A 71 2.19 2.56 -13.63
C ARG A 71 3.59 2.72 -14.24
N PHE A 72 3.85 3.82 -14.95
CA PHE A 72 5.17 4.01 -15.57
C PHE A 72 6.23 4.40 -14.55
N LEU A 73 5.87 5.22 -13.55
CA LEU A 73 6.78 5.52 -12.44
C LEU A 73 7.14 4.24 -11.67
N TYR A 74 6.19 3.32 -11.49
CA TYR A 74 6.45 2.07 -10.78
C TYR A 74 7.40 1.17 -11.56
N LYS A 75 7.20 1.04 -12.88
CA LYS A 75 8.10 0.25 -13.73
C LYS A 75 9.46 0.94 -13.97
N GLY A 76 9.54 2.26 -13.83
CA GLY A 76 10.74 3.05 -14.12
C GLY A 76 11.16 3.09 -15.58
N LEU A 77 10.21 2.83 -16.47
CA LEU A 77 10.40 2.91 -17.90
C LEU A 77 9.51 4.00 -18.47
N VAL A 78 10.03 4.74 -19.44
CA VAL A 78 9.23 5.68 -20.23
C VAL A 78 8.16 4.88 -20.96
N MET A 79 6.92 5.36 -20.88
CA MET A 79 5.79 4.79 -21.60
C MET A 79 5.25 5.78 -22.61
N VAL A 80 5.08 5.34 -23.84
CA VAL A 80 4.56 6.16 -24.96
C VAL A 80 3.33 5.53 -25.57
N GLY A 81 2.47 6.33 -26.19
CA GLY A 81 1.35 5.82 -26.98
C GLY A 81 1.83 5.02 -28.20
N ILE A 82 1.15 3.92 -28.52
CA ILE A 82 1.52 3.02 -29.64
C ILE A 82 1.47 3.74 -31.00
N ARG A 83 0.45 4.58 -31.24
CA ARG A 83 0.24 5.33 -32.49
C ARG A 83 1.00 6.65 -32.49
N SER A 84 0.93 7.41 -31.40
CA SER A 84 1.47 8.77 -31.32
C SER A 84 2.95 8.80 -30.99
N ARG A 85 3.50 7.74 -30.38
CA ARG A 85 4.87 7.67 -29.83
C ARG A 85 5.18 8.82 -28.85
N ARG A 86 4.15 9.45 -28.28
CA ARG A 86 4.26 10.56 -27.31
C ARG A 86 4.09 10.05 -25.89
N ALA A 87 4.77 10.72 -24.95
CA ALA A 87 4.59 10.49 -23.52
C ALA A 87 3.15 10.84 -23.08
N TRP A 88 2.54 11.87 -23.70
CA TRP A 88 1.11 12.14 -23.59
C TRP A 88 0.39 11.47 -24.78
N ALA A 89 -0.14 10.27 -24.54
CA ALA A 89 -0.86 9.51 -25.55
C ALA A 89 -2.24 10.16 -25.83
N ARG A 90 -2.78 9.93 -27.03
CA ARG A 90 -4.11 10.44 -27.38
C ARG A 90 -5.19 9.74 -26.53
N LEU A 91 -6.35 10.37 -26.40
CA LEU A 91 -7.48 9.78 -25.69
C LEU A 91 -7.85 8.42 -26.31
N GLY A 92 -8.00 7.39 -25.46
CA GLY A 92 -8.29 6.01 -25.88
C GLY A 92 -7.07 5.23 -26.38
N GLU A 93 -5.89 5.83 -26.44
CA GLU A 93 -4.68 5.16 -26.91
C GLU A 93 -3.97 4.39 -25.78
N VAL A 94 -3.61 3.14 -26.05
CA VAL A 94 -2.84 2.31 -25.11
C VAL A 94 -1.37 2.73 -25.14
N LYS A 95 -0.74 2.72 -23.95
CA LYS A 95 0.70 2.97 -23.81
C LYS A 95 1.50 1.68 -23.74
N GLU A 96 2.62 1.65 -24.45
CA GLU A 96 3.64 0.60 -24.39
C GLU A 96 4.85 1.05 -23.57
N ALA A 97 5.53 0.09 -22.94
CA ALA A 97 6.79 0.36 -22.24
C ALA A 97 7.93 0.42 -23.25
N THR A 98 8.74 1.48 -23.17
CA THR A 98 9.97 1.60 -23.95
C THR A 98 11.15 1.04 -23.14
N SER A 99 12.28 0.74 -23.79
CA SER A 99 13.54 0.37 -23.15
C SER A 99 14.23 1.52 -22.40
N LYS A 100 13.74 2.75 -22.54
CA LYS A 100 14.33 3.94 -21.92
C LYS A 100 13.96 4.06 -20.44
N ALA A 101 14.97 4.07 -19.57
CA ALA A 101 14.80 4.30 -18.14
C ALA A 101 14.31 5.72 -17.84
N LEU A 102 13.44 5.84 -16.84
CA LEU A 102 12.90 7.11 -16.35
C LEU A 102 13.86 7.75 -15.33
N LYS A 103 14.05 9.07 -15.43
CA LYS A 103 14.81 9.84 -14.44
C LYS A 103 13.87 10.32 -13.34
N TYR A 104 14.19 9.99 -12.09
CA TYR A 104 13.41 10.40 -10.93
C TYR A 104 13.91 11.73 -10.36
N GLY A 105 12.99 12.51 -9.79
CA GLY A 105 13.33 13.74 -9.08
C GLY A 105 14.11 13.47 -7.79
N LYS A 106 14.82 14.49 -7.31
CA LYS A 106 15.70 14.40 -6.12
C LYS A 106 14.99 14.68 -4.79
N THR A 107 13.71 15.10 -4.82
CA THR A 107 12.99 15.53 -3.61
C THR A 107 12.86 14.41 -2.58
N HIS A 108 12.70 13.18 -3.05
CA HIS A 108 12.78 11.98 -2.23
C HIS A 108 14.08 11.25 -2.56
N PRO A 109 15.04 11.15 -1.63
CA PRO A 109 16.37 10.61 -1.93
C PRO A 109 16.33 9.12 -2.31
N LEU A 110 15.28 8.41 -1.90
CA LEU A 110 15.07 6.99 -2.18
C LEU A 110 14.05 6.76 -3.31
N ALA A 111 13.62 7.82 -4.02
CA ALA A 111 12.69 7.70 -5.12
C ALA A 111 13.22 6.77 -6.21
N GLY A 112 12.38 5.86 -6.68
CA GLY A 112 12.76 4.95 -7.76
C GLY A 112 11.66 3.99 -8.16
N PRO A 113 11.95 3.08 -9.09
CA PRO A 113 11.02 2.05 -9.51
C PRO A 113 10.72 1.10 -8.35
N GLU A 114 9.58 0.43 -8.45
CA GLU A 114 9.16 -0.64 -7.54
C GLU A 114 9.27 -0.24 -6.05
N TRP A 115 8.94 1.01 -5.75
CA TRP A 115 9.10 1.62 -4.43
C TRP A 115 8.49 0.78 -3.29
N TYR A 116 7.37 0.10 -3.56
CA TYR A 116 6.74 -0.80 -2.60
C TYR A 116 7.58 -2.03 -2.31
N ILE A 117 8.15 -2.69 -3.34
CA ILE A 117 8.99 -3.88 -3.17
C ILE A 117 10.26 -3.50 -2.39
N ARG A 118 10.87 -2.37 -2.74
CA ARG A 118 12.06 -1.84 -2.04
C ARG A 118 11.76 -1.55 -0.57
N SER A 119 10.68 -0.82 -0.29
CA SER A 119 10.27 -0.53 1.10
C SER A 119 9.88 -1.80 1.86
N LYS A 120 9.16 -2.73 1.24
CA LYS A 120 8.79 -4.03 1.82
C LYS A 120 10.03 -4.84 2.19
N SER A 121 11.03 -4.90 1.32
CA SER A 121 12.27 -5.62 1.58
C SER A 121 12.98 -5.12 2.84
N LYS A 122 12.92 -3.81 3.12
CA LYS A 122 13.53 -3.21 4.31
C LYS A 122 12.65 -3.29 5.56
N ASN A 123 11.33 -3.13 5.40
CA ASN A 123 10.42 -2.92 6.53
C ASN A 123 9.57 -4.14 6.91
N ARG A 124 9.64 -5.25 6.16
CA ARG A 124 8.83 -6.46 6.43
C ARG A 124 8.92 -6.94 7.88
N GLY A 125 10.13 -7.01 8.44
CA GLY A 125 10.34 -7.46 9.82
C GLY A 125 9.67 -6.54 10.84
N LYS A 126 9.81 -5.22 10.64
CA LYS A 126 9.15 -4.18 11.46
C LYS A 126 7.63 -4.34 11.42
N TRP A 127 7.05 -4.51 10.24
CA TRP A 127 5.60 -4.67 10.07
C TRP A 127 5.05 -5.92 10.77
N VAL A 128 5.76 -7.05 10.70
CA VAL A 128 5.38 -8.28 11.39
C VAL A 128 5.44 -8.10 12.92
N LYS A 129 6.48 -7.42 13.43
CA LYS A 129 6.61 -7.15 14.87
C LYS A 129 5.46 -6.26 15.38
N LEU A 130 5.16 -5.18 14.66
CA LEU A 130 4.09 -4.24 15.00
C LEU A 130 2.71 -4.90 14.99
N THR A 131 2.40 -5.67 13.94
CA THR A 131 1.10 -6.36 13.82
C THR A 131 0.86 -7.36 14.93
N LYS A 132 1.88 -8.14 15.32
CA LYS A 132 1.81 -9.03 16.49
C LYS A 132 1.54 -8.26 17.78
N GLY A 133 2.22 -7.13 17.98
CA GLY A 133 2.00 -6.27 19.15
C GLY A 133 0.58 -5.71 19.21
N TRP A 134 0.08 -5.14 18.11
CA TRP A 134 -1.27 -4.57 18.06
C TRP A 134 -2.36 -5.62 18.25
N PHE A 135 -2.16 -6.84 17.78
CA PHE A 135 -3.14 -7.91 17.98
C PHE A 135 -3.20 -8.40 19.43
N LYS A 136 -2.05 -8.45 20.12
CA LYS A 136 -1.99 -8.84 21.55
C LYS A 136 -2.63 -7.82 22.49
N HIS A 137 -2.51 -6.52 22.17
CA HIS A 137 -2.93 -5.42 23.06
C HIS A 137 -4.19 -4.66 22.58
N GLY A 138 -4.75 -4.99 21.41
CA GLY A 138 -5.98 -4.41 20.87
C GLY A 138 -7.21 -5.24 21.21
#